data_AF-A0A660T3Z2-F1
#
_entry.id   AF-A0A660T3Z2-F1
#
_cell.length_a   1.000
_cell.length_b   1.000
_cell.length_c   1.000
_cell.angle_alpha   90.00
_cell.angle_beta   90.00
_cell.angle_gamma   90.00
#
_symmetry.space_group_name_H-M   'P 1'
#
loop_
_entity.id
_entity.type
_entity.pdbx_description
1 polymer ?
#
loop_
_entity_poly.entity_id
_entity_poly.type
_entity_poly.pdbx_seq_one_letter_code
_entity_poly.pdbx_strand_id
1 'polypeptide(L)'
;MKLKGIIHLAGILLLLTGCSLIDLRILKITTNPAGANEILGEDEAIAVNFNRENVERKTAEQAVAVAEGIGRTGDIVETDFNWDGSVLTVVPVKKLSPGMRYKLTVKGLIGFKDGRSYTADIGIPFYYVSDGERPYLVSFSPEDNSVCGVEVSISLTFSSGINEKSFKDNFSVSPSSEYSLNWNGNTVVISPNDKWENLTRYTWSVGEDVAGTEGIPIAEPYSHSMVVGDDSSPPGISAFYAADFTGNVTTPGQADLNYLAYRDVIYMVFTEAVKDESLSSSFQISPSFDGSLIEYSSNEYIFSPYQGWDFKTEYTLTIGTDLEDLSGNKMTEPVNIIFKPDILINPVNVVQIDGNGDNTFSLNTFTSSVPVSADVDAFGQYSFTINFDTTYGVENRASVENAVACTAYFPANSEPVRNSIVWNASGNRVTLGYTGFVASVPPHEENIYKLIIRGGEETKNASGGYIPDDVYIYIKAE
;
A
#
# COMPACT_ATOMS: atom_id res chain seq x y z
N MET A 1 83.74 -100.63 -0.55
CA MET A 1 82.85 -101.72 -1.01
C MET A 1 81.44 -101.14 -1.18
N LYS A 2 80.78 -101.50 -2.29
CA LYS A 2 79.59 -100.88 -2.90
C LYS A 2 78.34 -100.76 -1.98
N LEU A 3 77.57 -99.67 -2.14
CA LEU A 3 76.10 -99.54 -2.42
C LEU A 3 75.71 -98.05 -2.20
N LYS A 4 75.35 -97.19 -3.18
CA LYS A 4 74.18 -97.03 -4.09
C LYS A 4 72.85 -96.53 -3.47
N GLY A 5 72.33 -95.40 -4.01
CA GLY A 5 70.94 -94.91 -4.00
C GLY A 5 70.85 -93.36 -3.88
N ILE A 6 70.81 -92.56 -4.96
CA ILE A 6 69.64 -92.14 -5.81
C ILE A 6 68.55 -91.49 -4.94
N ILE A 7 68.22 -90.19 -5.11
CA ILE A 7 67.13 -89.68 -5.98
C ILE A 7 67.44 -88.25 -6.50
N HIS A 8 67.43 -88.11 -7.83
CA HIS A 8 67.12 -86.89 -8.58
C HIS A 8 65.60 -86.65 -8.55
N LEU A 9 65.14 -85.42 -8.32
CA LEU A 9 64.02 -84.81 -9.07
C LEU A 9 63.76 -83.37 -8.58
N ALA A 10 64.24 -82.37 -9.32
CA ALA A 10 63.69 -81.01 -9.43
C ALA A 10 64.63 -80.13 -10.28
N GLY A 11 65.08 -80.67 -11.42
CA GLY A 11 65.63 -79.87 -12.51
C GLY A 11 64.64 -79.98 -13.66
N ILE A 12 64.41 -78.85 -14.35
CA ILE A 12 63.61 -78.69 -15.58
C ILE A 12 62.13 -78.33 -15.35
N LEU A 13 61.87 -77.08 -14.92
CA LEU A 13 60.68 -76.32 -15.33
C LEU A 13 60.81 -74.80 -15.09
N LEU A 14 61.92 -74.15 -15.43
CA LEU A 14 62.05 -72.69 -15.21
C LEU A 14 63.04 -72.00 -16.16
N LEU A 15 63.02 -72.34 -17.45
CA LEU A 15 63.90 -71.74 -18.47
C LEU A 15 63.20 -71.23 -19.73
N LEU A 16 61.87 -71.00 -19.72
CA LEU A 16 61.15 -70.48 -20.90
C LEU A 16 60.16 -69.31 -20.63
N THR A 17 60.40 -68.49 -19.61
CA THR A 17 59.69 -67.19 -19.43
C THR A 17 60.65 -66.01 -19.23
N GLY A 18 61.91 -66.16 -19.64
CA GLY A 18 62.99 -65.19 -19.42
C GLY A 18 63.07 -64.01 -20.40
N CYS A 19 62.02 -63.68 -21.13
CA CYS A 19 62.00 -62.56 -22.09
C CYS A 19 60.82 -61.62 -21.86
N SER A 20 60.59 -61.24 -20.60
CA SER A 20 59.83 -60.02 -20.24
C SER A 20 60.23 -59.46 -18.87
N LEU A 21 61.36 -59.93 -18.29
CA LEU A 21 61.66 -59.74 -16.87
C LEU A 21 62.07 -58.32 -16.47
N ILE A 22 62.44 -57.46 -17.43
CA ILE A 22 62.86 -56.08 -17.14
C ILE A 22 62.39 -55.15 -18.28
N ASP A 23 61.31 -54.42 -18.06
CA ASP A 23 60.90 -53.33 -18.94
C ASP A 23 61.73 -52.08 -18.64
N LEU A 24 62.81 -51.86 -19.38
CA LEU A 24 63.72 -50.70 -19.22
C LEU A 24 63.18 -49.39 -19.81
N ARG A 25 61.96 -49.38 -20.36
CA ARG A 25 61.44 -48.18 -21.03
C ARG A 25 61.02 -47.12 -19.99
N ILE A 26 61.62 -45.94 -20.07
CA ILE A 26 61.38 -44.81 -19.16
C ILE A 26 59.94 -44.30 -19.27
N LEU A 27 59.33 -43.93 -18.14
CA LEU A 27 58.03 -43.23 -18.13
C LEU A 27 58.21 -41.83 -18.74
N LYS A 28 57.42 -41.52 -19.77
CA LYS A 28 57.34 -40.17 -20.34
C LYS A 28 55.91 -39.69 -20.16
N ILE A 29 55.75 -38.64 -19.36
CA ILE A 29 54.46 -37.99 -19.15
C ILE A 29 54.36 -36.82 -20.12
N THR A 30 53.29 -36.76 -20.89
CA THR A 30 52.91 -35.59 -21.70
C THR A 30 51.51 -35.17 -21.31
N THR A 31 51.24 -33.86 -21.29
CA THR A 31 49.95 -33.31 -20.88
C THR A 31 49.28 -32.55 -22.01
N ASN A 32 47.96 -32.43 -21.95
CA ASN A 32 47.18 -31.41 -22.64
C ASN A 32 46.45 -30.62 -21.55
N PRO A 33 46.70 -29.32 -21.39
CA PRO A 33 47.66 -28.48 -22.12
C PRO A 33 49.13 -28.90 -21.91
N ALA A 34 49.98 -28.65 -22.89
CA ALA A 34 51.37 -29.11 -22.95
C ALA A 34 52.38 -28.04 -22.50
N GLY A 35 52.01 -26.76 -22.68
CA GLY A 35 52.84 -25.59 -22.44
C GLY A 35 52.24 -24.66 -21.39
N ALA A 36 53.11 -23.87 -20.76
CA ALA A 36 52.67 -22.87 -19.79
C ALA A 36 51.87 -21.76 -20.47
N ASN A 37 50.70 -21.46 -19.91
CA ASN A 37 49.75 -20.44 -20.36
C ASN A 37 49.16 -20.70 -21.74
N GLU A 38 49.10 -21.96 -22.18
CA GLU A 38 48.31 -22.33 -23.35
C GLU A 38 46.83 -22.04 -23.10
N ILE A 39 46.11 -21.67 -24.15
CA ILE A 39 44.65 -21.50 -24.13
C ILE A 39 44.05 -22.83 -24.54
N LEU A 40 43.36 -23.49 -23.60
CA LEU A 40 42.64 -24.73 -23.84
C LEU A 40 41.25 -24.39 -24.40
N GLY A 41 40.94 -24.88 -25.59
CA GLY A 41 39.63 -24.69 -26.23
C GLY A 41 38.49 -25.39 -25.47
N GLU A 42 37.25 -25.01 -25.76
CA GLU A 42 36.06 -25.58 -25.09
C GLU A 42 35.92 -27.09 -25.32
N ASP A 43 36.28 -27.57 -26.51
CA ASP A 43 36.22 -28.99 -26.91
C ASP A 43 37.52 -29.76 -26.59
N GLU A 44 38.55 -29.09 -26.06
CA GLU A 44 39.83 -29.71 -25.77
C GLU A 44 39.86 -30.30 -24.36
N ALA A 45 40.27 -31.56 -24.26
CA ALA A 45 40.28 -32.28 -23.00
C ALA A 45 41.56 -31.99 -22.18
N ILE A 46 41.41 -31.79 -20.88
CA ILE A 46 42.55 -31.84 -19.96
C ILE A 46 43.01 -33.30 -19.86
N ALA A 47 44.22 -33.61 -20.32
CA ALA A 47 44.68 -34.99 -20.43
C ALA A 47 46.12 -35.16 -19.94
N VAL A 48 46.39 -36.34 -19.38
CA VAL A 48 47.73 -36.79 -18.97
C VAL A 48 47.98 -38.14 -19.64
N ASN A 49 48.94 -38.18 -20.57
CA ASN A 49 49.38 -39.40 -21.23
C ASN A 49 50.64 -39.92 -20.55
N PHE A 50 50.55 -41.09 -19.94
CA PHE A 50 51.64 -41.75 -19.22
C PHE A 50 52.49 -42.67 -20.11
N ASN A 51 52.27 -42.71 -21.43
CA ASN A 51 52.96 -43.54 -22.42
C ASN A 51 53.06 -45.06 -22.13
N ARG A 52 52.33 -45.55 -21.13
CA ARG A 52 52.37 -46.91 -20.59
C ARG A 52 51.00 -47.32 -20.06
N GLU A 53 50.54 -48.52 -20.42
CA GLU A 53 49.24 -49.07 -19.98
C GLU A 53 49.32 -49.83 -18.64
N ASN A 54 50.53 -50.08 -18.13
CA ASN A 54 50.75 -50.76 -16.85
C ASN A 54 50.80 -49.81 -15.64
N VAL A 55 50.43 -48.54 -15.81
CA VAL A 55 50.29 -47.58 -14.71
C VAL A 55 49.11 -47.99 -13.81
N GLU A 56 49.30 -47.85 -12.49
CA GLU A 56 48.23 -48.05 -11.51
C GLU A 56 47.32 -46.82 -11.47
N ARG A 57 46.07 -46.99 -11.91
CA ARG A 57 45.11 -45.88 -12.09
C ARG A 57 44.90 -45.06 -10.81
N LYS A 58 44.74 -45.72 -9.66
CA LYS A 58 44.49 -45.06 -8.37
C LYS A 58 45.60 -44.08 -7.97
N THR A 59 46.86 -44.48 -8.13
CA THR A 59 47.99 -43.61 -7.75
C THR A 59 48.20 -42.50 -8.76
N ALA A 60 47.89 -42.74 -10.05
CA ALA A 60 47.89 -41.72 -11.08
C ALA A 60 46.79 -40.66 -10.86
N GLU A 61 45.55 -41.07 -10.61
CA GLU A 61 44.43 -40.17 -10.29
C GLU A 61 44.71 -39.34 -9.04
N GLN A 62 45.27 -39.95 -7.99
CA GLN A 62 45.69 -39.23 -6.76
C GLN A 62 46.81 -38.22 -6.99
N ALA A 63 47.62 -38.39 -8.04
CA ALA A 63 48.69 -37.48 -8.39
C ALA A 63 48.24 -36.34 -9.31
N VAL A 64 47.02 -36.41 -9.88
CA VAL A 64 46.52 -35.45 -10.86
C VAL A 64 45.45 -34.56 -10.24
N ALA A 65 45.64 -33.24 -10.38
CA ALA A 65 44.68 -32.26 -9.90
C ALA A 65 44.62 -31.06 -10.84
N VAL A 66 43.45 -30.43 -10.94
CA VAL A 66 43.26 -29.12 -11.56
C VAL A 66 42.87 -28.14 -10.45
N ALA A 67 43.53 -26.99 -10.41
CA ALA A 67 43.20 -25.93 -9.45
C ALA A 67 42.99 -24.60 -10.17
N GLU A 68 42.10 -23.78 -9.64
CA GLU A 68 41.90 -22.41 -10.11
C GLU A 68 43.00 -21.47 -9.55
N GLY A 69 43.57 -20.61 -10.39
CA GLY A 69 44.57 -19.62 -9.99
C GLY A 69 46.03 -20.12 -9.92
N ILE A 70 46.93 -19.24 -9.47
CA ILE A 70 48.40 -19.38 -9.59
C ILE A 70 49.05 -19.88 -8.26
N GLY A 71 48.28 -20.05 -7.18
CA GLY A 71 48.76 -20.29 -5.82
C GLY A 71 49.02 -21.75 -5.42
N ARG A 72 49.63 -21.94 -4.23
CA ARG A 72 49.69 -23.25 -3.52
C ARG A 72 48.36 -23.64 -2.85
N THR A 73 47.38 -22.74 -2.88
CA THR A 73 46.04 -22.83 -2.28
C THR A 73 44.98 -22.32 -3.26
N GLY A 74 45.12 -22.66 -4.55
CA GLY A 74 43.99 -22.52 -5.46
C GLY A 74 42.92 -23.54 -5.09
N ASP A 75 41.64 -23.18 -5.22
CA ASP A 75 40.56 -24.12 -4.97
C ASP A 75 40.70 -25.27 -5.98
N ILE A 76 40.74 -26.49 -5.44
CA ILE A 76 40.83 -27.70 -6.26
C ILE A 76 39.51 -27.81 -7.00
N VAL A 77 39.58 -27.82 -8.32
CA VAL A 77 38.43 -28.11 -9.17
C VAL A 77 38.05 -29.56 -8.92
N GLU A 78 36.79 -29.79 -8.56
CA GLU A 78 36.27 -31.15 -8.44
C GLU A 78 36.25 -31.81 -9.82
N THR A 79 36.86 -32.99 -9.94
CA THR A 79 37.08 -33.66 -11.23
C THR A 79 36.77 -35.14 -11.15
N ASP A 80 36.10 -35.64 -12.19
CA ASP A 80 36.06 -37.04 -12.55
C ASP A 80 37.22 -37.42 -13.48
N PHE A 81 37.42 -38.73 -13.63
CA PHE A 81 38.51 -39.29 -14.41
C PHE A 81 38.02 -40.33 -15.41
N ASN A 82 38.45 -40.21 -16.66
CA ASN A 82 38.20 -41.21 -17.70
C ASN A 82 39.52 -41.73 -18.28
N TRP A 83 39.61 -43.04 -18.51
CA TRP A 83 40.82 -43.68 -19.01
C TRP A 83 40.61 -44.26 -20.41
N ASP A 84 41.51 -43.90 -21.34
CA ASP A 84 41.68 -44.58 -22.63
C ASP A 84 43.13 -45.07 -22.77
N GLY A 85 43.34 -46.38 -22.64
CA GLY A 85 44.67 -46.99 -22.64
C GLY A 85 45.60 -46.39 -21.57
N SER A 86 46.55 -45.57 -22.04
CA SER A 86 47.56 -44.88 -21.20
C SER A 86 47.27 -43.38 -20.97
N VAL A 87 46.11 -42.91 -21.43
CA VAL A 87 45.67 -41.52 -21.32
C VAL A 87 44.60 -41.40 -20.24
N LEU A 88 44.86 -40.54 -19.27
CA LEU A 88 43.91 -40.10 -18.25
C LEU A 88 43.34 -38.76 -18.69
N THR A 89 42.04 -38.73 -18.96
CA THR A 89 41.29 -37.50 -19.18
C THR A 89 40.70 -37.02 -17.86
N VAL A 90 40.96 -35.77 -17.52
CA VAL A 90 40.41 -35.09 -16.35
C VAL A 90 39.15 -34.36 -16.80
N VAL A 91 38.03 -34.67 -16.16
CA VAL A 91 36.70 -34.13 -16.49
C VAL A 91 36.22 -33.28 -15.31
N PRO A 92 36.31 -31.94 -15.38
CA PRO A 92 35.75 -31.07 -14.35
C PRO A 92 34.25 -31.35 -14.14
N VAL A 93 33.83 -31.49 -12.88
CA VAL A 93 32.41 -31.70 -12.52
C VAL A 93 31.58 -30.44 -12.82
N LYS A 94 32.11 -29.26 -12.45
CA LYS A 94 31.62 -27.96 -12.90
C LYS A 94 32.42 -27.54 -14.13
N LYS A 95 31.72 -27.05 -15.16
CA LYS A 95 32.37 -26.47 -16.35
C LYS A 95 33.32 -25.35 -15.93
N LEU A 96 34.50 -25.31 -16.55
CA LEU A 96 35.47 -24.26 -16.31
C LEU A 96 34.95 -22.91 -16.83
N SER A 97 35.37 -21.83 -16.20
CA SER A 97 34.96 -20.48 -16.55
C SER A 97 35.90 -19.92 -17.63
N PRO A 98 35.39 -19.43 -18.77
CA PRO A 98 36.21 -18.76 -19.79
C PRO A 98 37.01 -17.59 -19.22
N GLY A 99 38.21 -17.34 -19.75
CA GLY A 99 39.06 -16.24 -19.25
C GLY A 99 39.80 -16.56 -17.95
N MET A 100 39.47 -17.68 -17.29
CA MET A 100 40.11 -18.05 -16.03
C MET A 100 41.39 -18.84 -16.28
N ARG A 101 42.37 -18.59 -15.40
CA ARG A 101 43.64 -19.29 -15.39
C ARG A 101 43.57 -20.46 -14.41
N TYR A 102 43.82 -21.66 -14.92
CA TYR A 102 43.88 -22.90 -14.16
C TYR A 102 45.30 -23.45 -14.13
N LYS A 103 45.51 -24.47 -13.31
CA LYS A 103 46.77 -25.20 -13.23
C LYS A 103 46.52 -26.70 -13.17
N LEU A 104 46.97 -27.41 -14.20
CA LEU A 104 47.10 -28.87 -14.19
C LEU A 104 48.35 -29.26 -13.42
N THR A 105 48.21 -30.06 -12.38
CA THR A 105 49.30 -30.59 -11.57
C THR A 105 49.34 -32.10 -11.71
N VAL A 106 50.52 -32.65 -12.01
CA VAL A 106 50.82 -34.09 -11.91
C VAL A 106 51.96 -34.23 -10.91
N LYS A 107 51.62 -34.44 -9.64
CA LYS A 107 52.56 -34.44 -8.53
C LYS A 107 52.30 -35.59 -7.56
N GLY A 108 53.32 -36.42 -7.36
CA GLY A 108 53.23 -37.54 -6.42
C GLY A 108 53.88 -38.81 -6.95
N LEU A 109 53.66 -39.90 -6.22
CA LEU A 109 54.16 -41.22 -6.56
C LEU A 109 53.18 -41.92 -7.51
N ILE A 110 53.61 -42.18 -8.74
CA ILE A 110 52.85 -42.95 -9.74
C ILE A 110 53.35 -44.40 -9.68
N GLY A 111 52.46 -45.32 -9.35
CA GLY A 111 52.74 -46.76 -9.28
C GLY A 111 52.57 -47.46 -10.62
N PHE A 112 53.24 -48.60 -10.77
CA PHE A 112 53.08 -49.52 -11.90
C PHE A 112 52.67 -50.90 -11.39
N LYS A 113 51.92 -51.65 -12.20
CA LYS A 113 51.46 -53.02 -11.88
C LYS A 113 52.59 -54.01 -11.62
N ASP A 114 53.83 -53.67 -12.01
CA ASP A 114 55.03 -54.46 -11.77
C ASP A 114 55.78 -54.07 -10.47
N GLY A 115 55.19 -53.21 -9.65
CA GLY A 115 55.71 -52.78 -8.35
C GLY A 115 56.72 -51.63 -8.41
N ARG A 116 57.06 -51.12 -9.61
CA ARG A 116 57.87 -49.91 -9.75
C ARG A 116 57.05 -48.67 -9.41
N SER A 117 57.76 -47.57 -9.18
CA SER A 117 57.16 -46.26 -9.00
C SER A 117 57.99 -45.15 -9.66
N TYR A 118 57.31 -44.05 -9.98
CA TYR A 118 57.91 -42.85 -10.53
C TYR A 118 57.37 -41.63 -9.78
N THR A 119 58.25 -40.73 -9.36
CA THR A 119 57.83 -39.46 -8.74
C THR A 119 57.68 -38.40 -9.82
N ALA A 120 56.45 -37.95 -10.06
CA ALA A 120 56.17 -36.83 -10.94
C ALA A 120 56.14 -35.51 -10.16
N ASP A 121 56.58 -34.42 -10.80
CA ASP A 121 56.40 -33.05 -10.34
C ASP A 121 56.25 -32.15 -11.58
N ILE A 122 55.04 -32.15 -12.15
CA ILE A 122 54.66 -31.36 -13.32
C ILE A 122 53.58 -30.37 -12.90
N GLY A 123 53.70 -29.12 -13.32
CA GLY A 123 52.69 -28.10 -13.13
C GLY A 123 52.57 -27.23 -14.37
N ILE A 124 51.44 -27.33 -15.06
CA ILE A 124 51.15 -26.58 -16.28
C ILE A 124 50.04 -25.57 -15.99
N PRO A 125 50.35 -24.27 -15.87
CA PRO A 125 49.31 -23.25 -15.88
C PRO A 125 48.72 -23.13 -17.29
N PHE A 126 47.42 -22.86 -17.40
CA PHE A 126 46.73 -22.68 -18.69
C PHE A 126 45.52 -21.77 -18.53
N TYR A 127 45.04 -21.20 -19.62
CA TYR A 127 43.79 -20.45 -19.68
C TYR A 127 42.69 -21.32 -20.31
N TYR A 128 41.45 -21.18 -19.86
CA TYR A 128 40.32 -21.83 -20.50
C TYR A 128 39.62 -20.85 -21.47
N VAL A 129 39.48 -21.24 -22.73
CA VAL A 129 38.83 -20.52 -23.85
C VAL A 129 39.48 -19.19 -24.26
N SER A 130 39.91 -18.35 -23.32
CA SER A 130 40.51 -17.04 -23.57
C SER A 130 41.49 -16.67 -22.44
N ASP A 131 42.48 -15.84 -22.73
CA ASP A 131 43.37 -15.18 -21.75
C ASP A 131 43.05 -13.68 -21.56
N GLY A 132 41.89 -13.23 -22.07
CA GLY A 132 41.42 -11.85 -21.96
C GLY A 132 41.10 -11.40 -20.53
N GLU A 133 41.07 -10.08 -20.33
CA GLU A 133 40.73 -9.49 -19.03
C GLU A 133 39.24 -9.62 -18.70
N ARG A 134 38.93 -9.91 -17.43
CA ARG A 134 37.54 -9.99 -16.96
C ARG A 134 36.91 -8.59 -16.95
N PRO A 135 35.68 -8.42 -17.47
CA PRO A 135 34.97 -7.17 -17.32
C PRO A 135 34.71 -6.88 -15.84
N TYR A 136 34.72 -5.61 -15.45
CA TYR A 136 34.38 -5.16 -14.11
C TYR A 136 33.62 -3.83 -14.19
N LEU A 137 32.86 -3.52 -13.14
CA LEU A 137 32.12 -2.26 -13.04
C LEU A 137 33.09 -1.12 -12.74
N VAL A 138 33.19 -0.16 -13.65
CA VAL A 138 34.06 1.03 -13.53
C VAL A 138 33.36 2.12 -12.72
N SER A 139 32.08 2.32 -12.97
CA SER A 139 31.26 3.31 -12.27
C SER A 139 29.79 2.97 -12.37
N PHE A 140 29.02 3.42 -11.38
CA PHE A 140 27.57 3.36 -11.40
C PHE A 140 26.97 4.66 -10.88
N SER A 141 25.74 4.93 -11.31
CA SER A 141 24.88 6.01 -10.82
C SER A 141 23.47 5.46 -10.71
N PRO A 142 22.66 5.89 -9.72
CA PRO A 142 23.01 6.78 -8.62
C PRO A 142 24.03 6.16 -7.64
N GLU A 143 24.65 6.99 -6.79
CA GLU A 143 25.59 6.52 -5.76
C GLU A 143 24.90 5.60 -4.75
N ASP A 144 25.67 4.68 -4.16
CA ASP A 144 25.11 3.69 -3.23
C ASP A 144 24.47 4.38 -2.01
N ASN A 145 23.23 4.00 -1.71
CA ASN A 145 22.35 4.57 -0.68
C ASN A 145 21.97 6.04 -0.86
N SER A 146 22.19 6.65 -2.03
CA SER A 146 21.76 8.03 -2.29
C SER A 146 20.24 8.15 -2.44
N VAL A 147 19.73 9.35 -2.13
CA VAL A 147 18.31 9.70 -2.34
C VAL A 147 18.14 10.26 -3.75
N CYS A 148 17.16 9.74 -4.48
CA CYS A 148 16.92 10.04 -5.88
C CYS A 148 15.44 10.30 -6.14
N GLY A 149 15.12 11.00 -7.23
CA GLY A 149 13.73 11.19 -7.66
C GLY A 149 13.12 9.95 -8.30
N VAL A 150 11.79 9.96 -8.44
CA VAL A 150 10.99 8.80 -8.90
C VAL A 150 11.27 8.40 -10.35
N GLU A 151 11.86 9.28 -11.17
CA GLU A 151 12.22 9.01 -12.57
C GLU A 151 13.73 8.72 -12.78
N VAL A 152 14.51 8.59 -11.70
CA VAL A 152 15.97 8.37 -11.80
C VAL A 152 16.28 7.12 -12.65
N SER A 153 17.29 7.17 -13.50
CA SER A 153 17.80 5.98 -14.20
C SER A 153 19.03 5.44 -13.50
N ILE A 154 19.16 4.11 -13.42
CA ILE A 154 20.38 3.44 -12.98
C ILE A 154 21.31 3.33 -14.21
N SER A 155 22.55 3.77 -14.11
CA SER A 155 23.54 3.72 -15.18
C SER A 155 24.75 2.95 -14.71
N LEU A 156 25.09 1.85 -15.38
CA LEU A 156 26.23 0.99 -15.05
C LEU A 156 27.24 1.02 -16.19
N THR A 157 28.48 1.41 -15.92
CA THR A 157 29.57 1.46 -16.91
C THR A 157 30.61 0.40 -16.59
N PHE A 158 30.86 -0.50 -17.54
CA PHE A 158 31.81 -1.58 -17.42
C PHE A 158 33.14 -1.26 -18.13
N SER A 159 34.20 -1.98 -17.77
CA SER A 159 35.53 -1.84 -18.38
C SER A 159 35.59 -2.30 -19.84
N SER A 160 34.69 -3.19 -20.25
CA SER A 160 34.54 -3.69 -21.62
C SER A 160 33.06 -3.92 -21.97
N GLY A 161 32.77 -4.25 -23.23
CA GLY A 161 31.41 -4.52 -23.68
C GLY A 161 30.82 -5.76 -23.00
N ILE A 162 29.56 -5.68 -22.58
CA ILE A 162 28.82 -6.77 -21.92
C ILE A 162 27.85 -7.42 -22.91
N ASN A 163 27.69 -8.75 -22.80
CA ASN A 163 26.68 -9.47 -23.55
C ASN A 163 25.28 -9.14 -23.00
N GLU A 164 24.46 -8.46 -23.81
CA GLU A 164 23.16 -7.95 -23.40
C GLU A 164 22.20 -9.04 -22.88
N LYS A 165 22.24 -10.23 -23.48
CA LYS A 165 21.41 -11.36 -23.05
C LYS A 165 21.83 -11.85 -21.66
N SER A 166 23.13 -12.04 -21.45
CA SER A 166 23.66 -12.46 -20.14
C SER A 166 23.33 -11.45 -19.04
N PHE A 167 23.41 -10.15 -19.35
CA PHE A 167 23.05 -9.07 -18.44
C PHE A 167 21.57 -9.12 -18.10
N LYS A 168 20.70 -9.21 -19.11
CA LYS A 168 19.25 -9.26 -18.90
C LYS A 168 18.83 -10.48 -18.07
N ASP A 169 19.46 -11.63 -18.28
CA ASP A 169 19.15 -12.86 -17.54
C ASP A 169 19.65 -12.82 -16.07
N ASN A 170 20.59 -11.93 -15.73
CA ASN A 170 21.28 -11.90 -14.43
C ASN A 170 21.28 -10.53 -13.73
N PHE A 171 20.54 -9.55 -14.26
CA PHE A 171 20.29 -8.27 -13.62
C PHE A 171 18.93 -8.29 -12.94
N SER A 172 18.85 -7.72 -11.73
CA SER A 172 17.61 -7.63 -10.99
C SER A 172 17.52 -6.33 -10.21
N VAL A 173 16.29 -5.92 -9.91
CA VAL A 173 15.95 -4.78 -9.04
C VAL A 173 14.89 -5.27 -8.05
N SER A 174 15.06 -4.94 -6.76
CA SER A 174 14.17 -5.32 -5.67
C SER A 174 13.83 -4.08 -4.82
N PRO A 175 12.54 -3.75 -4.56
CA PRO A 175 11.34 -4.43 -5.05
C PRO A 175 11.28 -4.56 -6.57
N SER A 176 10.53 -5.55 -7.05
CA SER A 176 10.39 -5.77 -8.50
C SER A 176 9.69 -4.57 -9.13
N SER A 177 10.23 -4.07 -10.23
CA SER A 177 9.65 -2.96 -10.98
C SER A 177 9.98 -3.11 -12.46
N GLU A 178 9.07 -2.65 -13.31
CA GLU A 178 9.22 -2.72 -14.76
C GLU A 178 10.20 -1.64 -15.24
N TYR A 179 11.19 -2.05 -16.03
CA TYR A 179 12.22 -1.15 -16.56
C TYR A 179 12.57 -1.50 -18.01
N SER A 180 13.24 -0.54 -18.66
CA SER A 180 13.82 -0.70 -19.99
C SER A 180 15.34 -0.60 -19.92
N LEU A 181 16.02 -1.30 -20.83
CA LEU A 181 17.48 -1.29 -20.95
C LEU A 181 17.88 -0.56 -22.23
N ASN A 182 18.80 0.39 -22.11
CA ASN A 182 19.38 1.11 -23.22
C ASN A 182 20.91 1.04 -23.15
N TRP A 183 21.53 0.53 -24.22
CA TRP A 183 22.97 0.31 -24.29
C TRP A 183 23.67 1.44 -25.05
N ASN A 184 24.74 1.98 -24.47
CA ASN A 184 25.61 2.97 -25.09
C ASN A 184 27.08 2.55 -24.87
N GLY A 185 27.62 1.77 -25.81
CA GLY A 185 28.97 1.20 -25.68
C GLY A 185 29.05 0.25 -24.49
N ASN A 186 29.91 0.56 -23.52
CA ASN A 186 30.11 -0.26 -22.32
C ASN A 186 29.18 0.15 -21.16
N THR A 187 28.25 1.06 -21.41
CA THR A 187 27.30 1.56 -20.42
C THR A 187 25.90 1.03 -20.72
N VAL A 188 25.23 0.50 -19.71
CA VAL A 188 23.80 0.20 -19.74
C VAL A 188 23.07 1.19 -18.85
N VAL A 189 22.01 1.79 -19.40
CA VAL A 189 21.08 2.66 -18.69
C VAL A 189 19.78 1.88 -18.49
N ILE A 190 19.36 1.77 -17.25
CA ILE A 190 18.15 1.12 -16.78
C ILE A 190 17.19 2.21 -16.32
N SER A 191 16.10 2.39 -17.06
CA SER A 191 15.09 3.42 -16.78
C SER A 191 13.78 2.76 -16.35
N PRO A 192 13.10 3.22 -15.28
CA PRO A 192 11.77 2.73 -14.95
C PRO A 192 10.83 3.00 -16.13
N ASN A 193 9.89 2.08 -16.41
CA ASN A 193 8.95 2.26 -17.52
C ASN A 193 7.89 3.33 -17.24
N ASP A 194 7.58 3.56 -15.96
CA ASP A 194 6.71 4.64 -15.48
C ASP A 194 7.49 5.48 -14.45
N LYS A 195 7.52 5.03 -13.20
CA LYS A 195 8.33 5.60 -12.13
C LYS A 195 8.68 4.55 -11.08
N TRP A 196 9.72 4.79 -10.30
CA TRP A 196 9.96 4.05 -9.07
C TRP A 196 8.93 4.43 -8.00
N GLU A 197 8.62 3.51 -7.11
CA GLU A 197 7.77 3.79 -5.95
C GLU A 197 8.47 4.77 -5.01
N ASN A 198 7.80 5.85 -4.63
CA ASN A 198 8.37 6.86 -3.72
C ASN A 198 8.46 6.31 -2.29
N LEU A 199 9.40 6.85 -1.50
CA LEU A 199 9.73 6.37 -0.15
C LEU A 199 10.19 4.91 -0.10
N THR A 200 10.56 4.34 -1.24
CA THR A 200 10.98 2.95 -1.36
C THR A 200 12.49 2.85 -1.56
N ARG A 201 13.10 1.90 -0.84
CA ARG A 201 14.49 1.51 -1.06
C ARG A 201 14.54 0.43 -2.12
N TYR A 202 15.26 0.70 -3.21
CA TYR A 202 15.52 -0.25 -4.27
C TYR A 202 16.96 -0.77 -4.18
N THR A 203 17.13 -2.08 -4.28
CA THR A 203 18.43 -2.75 -4.42
C THR A 203 18.51 -3.34 -5.82
N TRP A 204 19.53 -2.97 -6.57
CA TRP A 204 19.84 -3.60 -7.85
C TRP A 204 21.04 -4.53 -7.72
N SER A 205 21.05 -5.60 -8.50
CA SER A 205 22.12 -6.60 -8.47
C SER A 205 22.51 -7.06 -9.87
N VAL A 206 23.80 -7.29 -10.07
CA VAL A 206 24.41 -7.87 -11.27
C VAL A 206 25.06 -9.19 -10.86
N GLY A 207 24.54 -10.32 -11.34
CA GLY A 207 25.03 -11.66 -10.98
C GLY A 207 26.37 -12.04 -11.61
N GLU A 208 27.03 -13.06 -11.05
CA GLU A 208 28.36 -13.55 -11.47
C GLU A 208 28.39 -14.14 -12.89
N ASP A 209 27.23 -14.58 -13.40
CA ASP A 209 27.07 -15.16 -14.74
C ASP A 209 26.93 -14.10 -15.85
N VAL A 210 26.93 -12.81 -15.50
CA VAL A 210 27.05 -11.74 -16.51
C VAL A 210 28.42 -11.84 -17.16
N ALA A 211 28.44 -11.84 -18.49
CA ALA A 211 29.64 -12.01 -19.27
C ALA A 211 29.87 -10.86 -20.24
N GLY A 212 31.14 -10.61 -20.55
CA GLY A 212 31.56 -9.75 -21.65
C GLY A 212 31.10 -10.29 -23.01
N THR A 213 31.25 -9.49 -24.06
CA THR A 213 30.94 -9.91 -25.44
C THR A 213 31.76 -11.11 -25.92
N GLU A 214 32.90 -11.38 -25.28
CA GLU A 214 33.77 -12.54 -25.53
C GLU A 214 33.42 -13.78 -24.69
N GLY A 215 32.36 -13.73 -23.87
CA GLY A 215 31.93 -14.83 -23.01
C GLY A 215 32.71 -14.97 -21.70
N ILE A 216 33.63 -14.04 -21.41
CA ILE A 216 34.37 -13.98 -20.14
C ILE A 216 33.46 -13.39 -19.05
N PRO A 217 33.22 -14.08 -17.91
CA PRO A 217 32.37 -13.59 -16.84
C PRO A 217 32.98 -12.37 -16.13
N ILE A 218 32.12 -11.51 -15.58
CA ILE A 218 32.54 -10.36 -14.77
C ILE A 218 33.40 -10.79 -13.59
N ALA A 219 34.29 -9.93 -13.12
CA ALA A 219 35.24 -10.25 -12.05
C ALA A 219 34.57 -10.70 -10.75
N GLU A 220 33.49 -10.01 -10.36
CA GLU A 220 32.70 -10.26 -9.16
C GLU A 220 31.26 -9.75 -9.37
N PRO A 221 30.26 -10.28 -8.64
CA PRO A 221 28.91 -9.74 -8.66
C PRO A 221 28.82 -8.39 -7.95
N TYR A 222 27.83 -7.57 -8.34
CA TYR A 222 27.58 -6.24 -7.75
C TYR A 222 26.20 -6.18 -7.13
N SER A 223 26.06 -5.46 -6.01
CA SER A 223 24.77 -5.20 -5.37
C SER A 223 24.81 -3.87 -4.62
N HIS A 224 23.96 -2.93 -5.03
CA HIS A 224 23.89 -1.59 -4.44
C HIS A 224 22.45 -1.14 -4.28
N SER A 225 22.23 -0.16 -3.40
CA SER A 225 20.91 0.39 -3.09
C SER A 225 20.76 1.85 -3.52
N MET A 226 19.53 2.27 -3.78
CA MET A 226 19.11 3.67 -3.86
C MET A 226 17.82 3.85 -3.05
N VAL A 227 17.58 5.07 -2.55
CA VAL A 227 16.33 5.43 -1.87
C VAL A 227 15.59 6.41 -2.77
N VAL A 228 14.34 6.12 -3.10
CA VAL A 228 13.51 7.01 -3.91
C VAL A 228 12.76 7.96 -2.97
N GLY A 229 12.88 9.26 -3.18
CA GLY A 229 12.32 10.29 -2.31
C GLY A 229 12.36 11.68 -2.95
N ASP A 230 11.26 12.10 -3.58
CA ASP A 230 11.10 13.47 -4.11
C ASP A 230 10.46 14.43 -3.10
N ASP A 231 9.53 13.93 -2.29
CA ASP A 231 8.89 14.66 -1.19
C ASP A 231 8.79 13.75 0.04
N SER A 232 9.14 14.29 1.20
CA SER A 232 9.08 13.61 2.50
C SER A 232 8.18 14.34 3.50
N SER A 233 7.47 15.39 3.07
CA SER A 233 6.55 16.15 3.91
C SER A 233 5.24 15.37 3.99
N PRO A 234 4.73 15.07 5.20
CA PRO A 234 3.46 14.38 5.32
C PRO A 234 2.29 15.35 5.08
N PRO A 235 1.19 14.88 4.45
CA PRO A 235 -0.01 15.68 4.31
C PRO A 235 -0.62 15.95 5.68
N GLY A 236 -1.26 17.12 5.80
CA GLY A 236 -2.05 17.51 6.95
C GLY A 236 -3.22 18.39 6.53
N ILE A 237 -3.96 18.87 7.52
CA ILE A 237 -5.11 19.75 7.30
C ILE A 237 -4.79 21.13 7.85
N SER A 238 -4.88 22.13 6.98
CA SER A 238 -4.65 23.53 7.33
C SER A 238 -5.90 24.20 7.90
N ALA A 239 -7.09 23.85 7.40
CA ALA A 239 -8.35 24.41 7.86
C ALA A 239 -9.58 23.57 7.47
N PHE A 240 -10.66 23.77 8.23
CA PHE A 240 -12.02 23.35 7.93
C PHE A 240 -12.93 24.57 7.97
N TYR A 241 -13.91 24.65 7.08
CA TYR A 241 -14.92 25.70 7.07
C TYR A 241 -16.32 25.12 6.88
N ALA A 242 -17.29 25.73 7.56
CA ALA A 242 -18.69 25.63 7.16
C ALA A 242 -18.90 26.44 5.86
N ALA A 243 -19.54 25.85 4.87
CA ALA A 243 -19.87 26.49 3.60
C ALA A 243 -21.32 26.18 3.21
N ASP A 244 -21.97 27.06 2.45
CA ASP A 244 -23.33 26.80 2.00
C ASP A 244 -23.38 25.63 0.99
N PHE A 245 -24.59 25.17 0.63
CA PHE A 245 -24.78 24.06 -0.31
C PHE A 245 -24.18 24.29 -1.71
N THR A 246 -23.79 25.52 -2.05
CA THR A 246 -23.12 25.86 -3.31
C THR A 246 -21.60 25.84 -3.20
N GLY A 247 -21.06 25.50 -2.02
CA GLY A 247 -19.64 25.49 -1.72
C GLY A 247 -19.08 26.88 -1.41
N ASN A 248 -19.91 27.91 -1.30
CA ASN A 248 -19.44 29.24 -0.93
C ASN A 248 -19.21 29.29 0.57
N VAL A 249 -17.97 29.58 0.97
CA VAL A 249 -17.62 29.83 2.36
C VAL A 249 -18.27 31.15 2.77
N THR A 250 -19.36 31.05 3.53
CA THR A 250 -20.25 32.16 3.89
C THR A 250 -19.56 33.25 4.70
N THR A 251 -18.38 32.97 5.28
CA THR A 251 -17.46 33.97 5.83
C THR A 251 -16.01 33.45 5.82
N PRO A 252 -15.07 34.10 5.13
CA PRO A 252 -13.63 33.85 5.32
C PRO A 252 -13.25 34.33 6.73
N GLY A 253 -13.19 33.43 7.71
CA GLY A 253 -12.74 33.80 9.06
C GLY A 253 -13.25 32.95 10.23
N GLN A 254 -14.18 32.03 10.04
CA GLN A 254 -14.55 31.07 11.08
C GLN A 254 -14.22 29.66 10.59
N ALA A 255 -13.04 29.18 10.95
CA ALA A 255 -12.67 27.77 10.79
C ALA A 255 -13.36 26.93 11.88
N ASP A 256 -14.70 26.93 11.85
CA ASP A 256 -15.52 26.32 12.90
C ASP A 256 -16.77 25.69 12.29
N LEU A 257 -16.87 24.37 12.43
CA LEU A 257 -17.97 23.56 11.92
C LEU A 257 -19.25 23.70 12.76
N ASN A 258 -19.20 24.37 13.92
CA ASN A 258 -20.41 24.66 14.70
C ASN A 258 -21.37 25.62 13.96
N TYR A 259 -20.92 26.34 12.93
CA TYR A 259 -21.78 27.23 12.14
C TYR A 259 -22.49 26.56 10.96
N LEU A 260 -22.36 25.24 10.79
CA LEU A 260 -23.08 24.50 9.75
C LEU A 260 -24.59 24.63 9.95
N ALA A 261 -25.30 25.13 8.93
CA ALA A 261 -26.74 25.03 8.84
C ALA A 261 -27.17 23.65 8.27
N TYR A 262 -28.47 23.38 8.23
CA TYR A 262 -29.04 22.07 7.91
C TYR A 262 -28.49 21.36 6.66
N ARG A 263 -28.18 22.08 5.58
CA ARG A 263 -27.66 21.47 4.33
C ARG A 263 -26.32 22.03 3.89
N ASP A 264 -25.62 22.66 4.84
CA ASP A 264 -24.29 23.18 4.59
C ASP A 264 -23.29 22.03 4.40
N VAL A 265 -22.21 22.35 3.70
CA VAL A 265 -21.13 21.42 3.37
C VAL A 265 -19.90 21.73 4.20
N ILE A 266 -19.01 20.74 4.36
CA ILE A 266 -17.72 20.94 5.00
C ILE A 266 -16.68 21.18 3.91
N TYR A 267 -16.05 22.35 3.95
CA TYR A 267 -14.92 22.68 3.08
C TYR A 267 -13.61 22.41 3.82
N MET A 268 -12.69 21.66 3.21
CA MET A 268 -11.43 21.20 3.79
C MET A 268 -10.26 21.70 2.96
N VAL A 269 -9.22 22.20 3.62
CA VAL A 269 -7.98 22.65 2.96
C VAL A 269 -6.81 21.86 3.50
N PHE A 270 -6.20 21.03 2.68
CA PHE A 270 -5.01 20.24 3.01
C PHE A 270 -3.73 21.07 2.83
N THR A 271 -2.65 20.70 3.52
CA THR A 271 -1.34 21.34 3.37
C THR A 271 -0.74 21.13 1.97
N GLU A 272 -1.20 20.08 1.28
CA GLU A 272 -0.77 19.66 -0.06
C GLU A 272 -1.84 18.78 -0.72
N ALA A 273 -1.61 18.38 -1.97
CA ALA A 273 -2.52 17.51 -2.71
C ALA A 273 -2.52 16.09 -2.16
N VAL A 274 -3.71 15.49 -2.02
CA VAL A 274 -3.91 14.15 -1.44
C VAL A 274 -4.51 13.17 -2.44
N LYS A 275 -4.33 11.87 -2.23
CA LYS A 275 -4.96 10.82 -3.06
C LYS A 275 -6.42 10.64 -2.66
N ASP A 276 -7.34 10.76 -3.62
CA ASP A 276 -8.79 10.61 -3.42
C ASP A 276 -9.20 9.32 -2.70
N GLU A 277 -8.62 8.18 -3.08
CA GLU A 277 -8.92 6.87 -2.48
C GLU A 277 -8.48 6.81 -1.00
N SER A 278 -7.34 7.41 -0.68
CA SER A 278 -6.82 7.47 0.69
C SER A 278 -7.66 8.40 1.56
N LEU A 279 -8.11 9.54 1.00
CA LEU A 279 -9.01 10.46 1.69
C LEU A 279 -10.37 9.80 1.96
N SER A 280 -10.94 9.15 0.95
CA SER A 280 -12.24 8.48 1.05
C SER A 280 -12.26 7.37 2.11
N SER A 281 -11.15 6.63 2.26
CA SER A 281 -11.02 5.57 3.28
C SER A 281 -10.65 6.10 4.67
N SER A 282 -9.99 7.26 4.75
CA SER A 282 -9.57 7.87 6.02
C SER A 282 -10.61 8.83 6.62
N PHE A 283 -11.56 9.32 5.82
CA PHE A 283 -12.61 10.25 6.23
C PHE A 283 -13.80 9.52 6.87
N GLN A 284 -14.19 9.95 8.07
CA GLN A 284 -15.34 9.40 8.80
C GLN A 284 -16.12 10.49 9.53
N ILE A 285 -17.43 10.33 9.63
CA ILE A 285 -18.31 11.14 10.47
C ILE A 285 -19.11 10.21 11.38
N SER A 286 -19.26 10.60 12.65
CA SER A 286 -20.10 9.91 13.64
C SER A 286 -21.03 10.90 14.33
N PRO A 287 -22.36 10.67 14.41
CA PRO A 287 -23.12 9.57 13.82
C PRO A 287 -22.95 9.48 12.30
N SER A 288 -22.84 8.26 11.78
CA SER A 288 -22.54 8.03 10.37
C SER A 288 -23.74 8.27 9.47
N PHE A 289 -23.51 8.96 8.36
CA PHE A 289 -24.47 9.08 7.26
C PHE A 289 -23.72 9.27 5.93
N ASP A 290 -24.44 9.07 4.83
CA ASP A 290 -23.84 9.11 3.49
C ASP A 290 -23.65 10.55 2.96
N GLY A 291 -22.59 10.73 2.18
CA GLY A 291 -22.28 11.97 1.47
C GLY A 291 -21.28 11.75 0.34
N SER A 292 -20.86 12.82 -0.31
CA SER A 292 -19.82 12.82 -1.35
C SER A 292 -18.64 13.67 -0.92
N LEU A 293 -17.43 13.16 -1.14
CA LEU A 293 -16.20 13.95 -1.16
C LEU A 293 -15.96 14.41 -2.60
N ILE A 294 -15.84 15.71 -2.79
CA ILE A 294 -15.70 16.35 -4.10
C ILE A 294 -14.41 17.16 -4.06
N GLU A 295 -13.46 16.85 -4.95
CA GLU A 295 -12.28 17.70 -5.17
C GLU A 295 -12.74 19.05 -5.74
N TYR A 296 -12.43 20.13 -5.05
CA TYR A 296 -12.73 21.49 -5.47
C TYR A 296 -11.52 22.12 -6.21
N SER A 297 -10.32 21.87 -5.68
CA SER A 297 -9.04 22.21 -6.30
C SER A 297 -7.95 21.26 -5.77
N SER A 298 -6.69 21.43 -6.21
CA SER A 298 -5.60 20.46 -5.98
C SER A 298 -5.39 19.99 -4.54
N ASN A 299 -5.73 20.81 -3.54
CA ASN A 299 -5.59 20.50 -2.11
C ASN A 299 -6.85 20.88 -1.32
N GLU A 300 -7.98 21.06 -2.00
CA GLU A 300 -9.22 21.54 -1.40
C GLU A 300 -10.36 20.59 -1.73
N TYR A 301 -11.10 20.16 -0.71
CA TYR A 301 -12.18 19.19 -0.85
C TYR A 301 -13.44 19.68 -0.15
N ILE A 302 -14.58 19.31 -0.72
CA ILE A 302 -15.89 19.55 -0.14
C ILE A 302 -16.51 18.21 0.22
N PHE A 303 -16.89 18.05 1.48
CA PHE A 303 -17.81 16.99 1.88
C PHE A 303 -19.25 17.52 1.85
N SER A 304 -20.06 16.98 0.93
CA SER A 304 -21.47 17.30 0.76
C SER A 304 -22.34 16.15 1.28
N PRO A 305 -23.12 16.36 2.35
CA PRO A 305 -23.98 15.31 2.89
C PRO A 305 -25.21 15.09 1.98
N TYR A 306 -25.67 13.84 1.81
CA TYR A 306 -26.88 13.57 0.99
C TYR A 306 -28.18 13.95 1.69
N GLN A 307 -28.15 13.89 3.02
CA GLN A 307 -29.21 14.40 3.89
C GLN A 307 -28.70 15.61 4.67
N GLY A 308 -29.61 16.39 5.25
CA GLY A 308 -29.19 17.47 6.12
C GLY A 308 -28.74 16.98 7.50
N TRP A 309 -27.94 17.81 8.19
CA TRP A 309 -27.49 17.60 9.56
C TRP A 309 -28.66 17.51 10.54
N ASP A 310 -28.53 16.71 11.60
CA ASP A 310 -29.59 16.54 12.59
C ASP A 310 -29.52 17.60 13.68
N PHE A 311 -30.69 18.18 13.99
CA PHE A 311 -30.80 19.19 15.03
C PHE A 311 -30.41 18.65 16.40
N LYS A 312 -29.66 19.45 17.16
CA LYS A 312 -29.10 19.10 18.48
C LYS A 312 -28.13 17.91 18.51
N THR A 313 -27.76 17.35 17.37
CA THR A 313 -26.81 16.25 17.28
C THR A 313 -25.38 16.77 17.29
N GLU A 314 -24.55 16.17 18.14
CA GLU A 314 -23.10 16.38 18.12
C GLU A 314 -22.48 15.36 17.16
N TYR A 315 -21.59 15.84 16.31
CA TYR A 315 -20.86 15.04 15.34
C TYR A 315 -19.37 15.05 15.65
N THR A 316 -18.71 13.93 15.34
CA THR A 316 -17.25 13.81 15.30
C THR A 316 -16.83 13.54 13.86
N LEU A 317 -16.04 14.44 13.28
CA LEU A 317 -15.33 14.21 12.02
C LEU A 317 -13.93 13.69 12.34
N THR A 318 -13.56 12.58 11.70
CA THR A 318 -12.24 11.98 11.81
C THR A 318 -11.61 11.88 10.43
N ILE A 319 -10.33 12.28 10.33
CA ILE A 319 -9.47 11.95 9.19
C ILE A 319 -8.28 11.16 9.73
N GLY A 320 -8.20 9.89 9.35
CA GLY A 320 -7.19 8.94 9.82
C GLY A 320 -5.79 9.17 9.22
N THR A 321 -4.80 8.51 9.82
CA THR A 321 -3.38 8.56 9.41
C THR A 321 -3.07 7.82 8.12
N ASP A 322 -4.04 7.09 7.55
CA ASP A 322 -3.90 6.44 6.25
C ASP A 322 -4.11 7.38 5.06
N LEU A 323 -4.40 8.66 5.32
CA LEU A 323 -4.41 9.71 4.30
C LEU A 323 -3.02 9.87 3.69
N GLU A 324 -2.92 9.76 2.38
CA GLU A 324 -1.69 9.84 1.61
C GLU A 324 -1.68 11.07 0.68
N ASP A 325 -0.52 11.72 0.56
CA ASP A 325 -0.28 12.70 -0.49
C ASP A 325 0.00 12.02 -1.85
N LEU A 326 0.20 12.81 -2.91
CA LEU A 326 0.56 12.27 -4.23
C LEU A 326 1.94 11.57 -4.27
N SER A 327 2.78 11.86 -3.28
CA SER A 327 4.11 11.29 -3.07
C SER A 327 4.06 10.03 -2.19
N GLY A 328 2.91 9.62 -1.67
CA GLY A 328 2.77 8.48 -0.76
C GLY A 328 3.20 8.74 0.68
N ASN A 329 3.51 9.98 1.08
CA ASN A 329 3.66 10.29 2.50
C ASN A 329 2.32 10.17 3.19
N LYS A 330 2.32 9.57 4.37
CA LYS A 330 1.13 9.41 5.21
C LYS A 330 1.03 10.51 6.25
N MET A 331 -0.20 10.91 6.55
CA MET A 331 -0.48 11.83 7.64
C MET A 331 0.04 11.26 8.97
N THR A 332 0.73 12.09 9.77
CA THR A 332 1.41 11.61 10.99
C THR A 332 0.49 11.43 12.18
N GLU A 333 -0.56 12.24 12.29
CA GLU A 333 -1.51 12.25 13.40
C GLU A 333 -2.93 12.38 12.86
N PRO A 334 -3.92 11.66 13.41
CA PRO A 334 -5.29 11.77 12.94
C PRO A 334 -5.90 13.12 13.35
N VAL A 335 -6.80 13.63 12.53
CA VAL A 335 -7.64 14.78 12.89
C VAL A 335 -8.94 14.30 13.49
N ASN A 336 -9.34 14.85 14.62
CA ASN A 336 -10.65 14.61 15.23
C ASN A 336 -11.28 15.95 15.62
N ILE A 337 -12.41 16.28 15.00
CA ILE A 337 -13.16 17.52 15.26
C ILE A 337 -14.54 17.16 15.77
N ILE A 338 -14.87 17.66 16.95
CA ILE A 338 -16.21 17.57 17.52
C ILE A 338 -16.92 18.89 17.22
N PHE A 339 -18.11 18.81 16.64
CA PHE A 339 -18.92 19.97 16.31
C PHE A 339 -20.41 19.68 16.44
N LYS A 340 -21.18 20.73 16.63
CA LYS A 340 -22.63 20.68 16.71
C LYS A 340 -23.22 21.74 15.77
N PRO A 341 -23.80 21.35 14.62
CA PRO A 341 -24.37 22.27 13.65
C PRO A 341 -25.37 23.25 14.27
N ASP A 342 -25.24 24.55 13.96
CA ASP A 342 -26.15 25.63 14.36
C ASP A 342 -27.41 25.63 13.48
N ILE A 343 -28.19 24.56 13.62
CA ILE A 343 -29.48 24.44 12.95
C ILE A 343 -30.50 25.31 13.68
N LEU A 344 -31.06 26.29 12.97
CA LEU A 344 -32.02 27.24 13.50
C LEU A 344 -33.23 26.55 14.14
N ILE A 345 -33.42 26.84 15.42
CA ILE A 345 -34.65 26.53 16.15
C ILE A 345 -35.73 27.48 15.68
N ASN A 346 -36.95 26.99 15.56
CA ASN A 346 -38.10 27.82 15.24
C ASN A 346 -39.05 27.88 16.44
N PRO A 347 -38.91 28.88 17.33
CA PRO A 347 -39.86 29.02 18.41
C PRO A 347 -41.23 29.45 17.85
N VAL A 348 -42.28 29.12 18.59
CA VAL A 348 -43.59 29.75 18.39
C VAL A 348 -43.44 31.19 18.84
N ASN A 349 -43.73 32.15 17.96
CA ASN A 349 -43.51 33.58 18.24
C ASN A 349 -44.77 34.21 18.84
N VAL A 350 -45.91 34.00 18.18
CA VAL A 350 -47.20 34.56 18.61
C VAL A 350 -48.33 33.57 18.34
N VAL A 351 -49.19 33.36 19.34
CA VAL A 351 -50.52 32.78 19.16
C VAL A 351 -51.57 33.87 19.32
N GLN A 352 -52.37 34.08 18.27
CA GLN A 352 -53.54 34.95 18.30
C GLN A 352 -54.79 34.11 18.47
N ILE A 353 -55.67 34.52 19.37
CA ILE A 353 -56.96 33.86 19.63
C ILE A 353 -58.06 34.83 19.22
N ASP A 354 -58.96 34.36 18.37
CA ASP A 354 -60.13 35.10 17.90
C ASP A 354 -61.38 34.26 18.12
N GLY A 355 -62.24 34.71 19.04
CA GLY A 355 -63.51 34.05 19.36
C GLY A 355 -64.65 34.88 18.80
N ASN A 356 -65.03 35.95 19.50
CA ASN A 356 -65.92 36.98 18.98
C ASN A 356 -65.06 38.12 18.39
N GLY A 357 -65.26 38.50 17.11
CA GLY A 357 -64.37 39.35 16.29
C GLY A 357 -64.00 40.75 16.80
N ASP A 358 -64.33 41.08 18.04
CA ASP A 358 -63.95 42.29 18.77
C ASP A 358 -62.79 42.08 19.77
N ASN A 359 -62.47 40.85 20.19
CA ASN A 359 -61.46 40.55 21.21
C ASN A 359 -60.34 39.61 20.71
N THR A 360 -59.49 40.11 19.81
CA THR A 360 -58.23 39.44 19.45
C THR A 360 -57.13 39.80 20.46
N PHE A 361 -56.50 38.82 21.08
CA PHE A 361 -55.27 39.03 21.86
C PHE A 361 -54.13 38.14 21.35
N SER A 362 -52.91 38.60 21.59
CA SER A 362 -51.67 37.95 21.15
C SER A 362 -50.87 37.49 22.36
N LEU A 363 -50.49 36.21 22.37
CA LEU A 363 -49.64 35.61 23.39
C LEU A 363 -48.26 35.35 22.82
N ASN A 364 -47.23 35.81 23.52
CA ASN A 364 -45.82 35.52 23.25
C ASN A 364 -45.15 34.75 24.41
N THR A 365 -45.91 34.45 25.47
CA THR A 365 -45.50 33.58 26.57
C THR A 365 -46.26 32.27 26.48
N PHE A 366 -45.50 31.19 26.35
CA PHE A 366 -46.02 29.85 26.22
C PHE A 366 -45.61 29.01 27.43
N THR A 367 -46.24 27.85 27.62
CA THR A 367 -46.00 26.92 28.74
C THR A 367 -46.36 27.47 30.12
N SER A 368 -47.24 28.49 30.17
CA SER A 368 -47.81 29.02 31.40
C SER A 368 -48.94 28.11 31.92
N SER A 369 -49.01 27.94 33.24
CA SER A 369 -50.14 27.27 33.91
C SER A 369 -51.33 28.20 34.16
N VAL A 370 -51.19 29.50 33.91
CA VAL A 370 -52.25 30.50 34.12
C VAL A 370 -53.14 30.53 32.87
N PRO A 371 -54.45 30.22 32.98
CA PRO A 371 -55.38 30.34 31.87
C PRO A 371 -55.54 31.78 31.41
N VAL A 372 -55.67 31.97 30.10
CA VAL A 372 -56.00 33.26 29.49
C VAL A 372 -57.49 33.27 29.18
N SER A 373 -58.20 34.30 29.63
CA SER A 373 -59.61 34.50 29.31
C SER A 373 -59.78 34.93 27.85
N ALA A 374 -60.69 34.28 27.14
CA ALA A 374 -61.08 34.60 25.77
C ALA A 374 -62.60 34.51 25.66
N ASP A 375 -63.23 35.48 25.00
CA ASP A 375 -64.67 35.44 24.75
C ASP A 375 -64.96 34.44 23.64
N VAL A 376 -65.82 33.45 23.91
CA VAL A 376 -66.27 32.53 22.87
C VAL A 376 -67.36 33.20 22.04
N ASP A 377 -67.39 32.96 20.72
CA ASP A 377 -68.51 33.47 19.92
C ASP A 377 -69.84 32.78 20.28
N ALA A 378 -70.93 33.34 19.75
CA ALA A 378 -72.28 32.79 19.90
C ALA A 378 -72.44 31.35 19.36
N PHE A 379 -71.45 30.83 18.64
CA PHE A 379 -71.45 29.51 18.02
C PHE A 379 -70.46 28.54 18.67
N GLY A 380 -69.80 28.92 19.76
CA GLY A 380 -68.83 28.07 20.44
C GLY A 380 -67.55 27.85 19.63
N GLN A 381 -67.07 28.85 18.90
CA GLN A 381 -65.90 28.76 18.01
C GLN A 381 -64.73 29.62 18.46
N TYR A 382 -63.51 29.13 18.15
CA TYR A 382 -62.27 29.90 18.20
C TYR A 382 -61.46 29.68 16.92
N SER A 383 -60.77 30.73 16.49
CA SER A 383 -59.68 30.67 15.54
C SER A 383 -58.35 30.93 16.24
N PHE A 384 -57.40 30.02 16.07
CA PHE A 384 -56.03 30.15 16.56
C PHE A 384 -55.09 30.42 15.40
N THR A 385 -54.44 31.58 15.39
CA THR A 385 -53.38 31.89 14.43
C THR A 385 -52.02 31.79 15.09
N ILE A 386 -51.22 30.84 14.64
CA ILE A 386 -49.87 30.55 15.15
C ILE A 386 -48.85 31.09 14.15
N ASN A 387 -47.98 31.99 14.62
CA ASN A 387 -46.88 32.55 13.84
C ASN A 387 -45.56 31.89 14.25
N PHE A 388 -44.78 31.48 13.26
CA PHE A 388 -43.46 30.90 13.40
C PHE A 388 -42.39 31.81 12.79
N ASP A 389 -41.16 31.75 13.31
CA ASP A 389 -40.03 32.55 12.84
C ASP A 389 -39.41 32.04 11.52
N THR A 390 -39.64 30.77 11.18
CA THR A 390 -39.20 30.12 9.94
C THR A 390 -40.34 29.41 9.21
N THR A 391 -40.11 29.04 7.96
CA THR A 391 -41.09 28.33 7.10
C THR A 391 -40.99 26.81 7.26
N TYR A 392 -42.12 26.13 7.14
CA TYR A 392 -42.21 24.66 7.25
C TYR A 392 -42.10 23.93 5.90
N GLY A 393 -41.93 24.65 4.78
CA GLY A 393 -42.05 24.02 3.46
C GLY A 393 -43.49 23.55 3.21
N VAL A 394 -43.79 22.85 2.12
CA VAL A 394 -45.13 22.25 1.90
C VAL A 394 -45.17 20.83 2.47
N GLU A 395 -44.02 20.16 2.41
CA GLU A 395 -43.76 18.78 2.81
C GLU A 395 -43.93 18.53 4.32
N ASN A 396 -43.59 19.49 5.19
CA ASN A 396 -43.69 19.28 6.64
C ASN A 396 -44.99 19.80 7.27
N ARG A 397 -45.83 20.53 6.51
CA ARG A 397 -47.05 21.17 7.06
C ARG A 397 -47.96 20.16 7.72
N ALA A 398 -48.25 19.03 7.05
CA ALA A 398 -49.15 18.02 7.58
C ALA A 398 -48.71 17.45 8.94
N SER A 399 -47.40 17.25 9.15
CA SER A 399 -46.87 16.78 10.45
C SER A 399 -47.07 17.83 11.54
N VAL A 400 -46.82 19.11 11.25
CA VAL A 400 -47.09 20.21 12.20
C VAL A 400 -48.57 20.30 12.53
N GLU A 401 -49.44 20.21 11.52
CA GLU A 401 -50.89 20.22 11.72
C GLU A 401 -51.36 19.10 12.66
N ASN A 402 -50.71 17.94 12.63
CA ASN A 402 -50.97 16.82 13.53
C ASN A 402 -50.38 17.04 14.94
N ALA A 403 -49.31 17.82 15.05
CA ALA A 403 -48.72 18.20 16.33
C ALA A 403 -49.59 19.21 17.10
N VAL A 404 -50.43 19.99 16.41
CA VAL A 404 -51.34 20.96 17.05
C VAL A 404 -52.67 20.33 17.43
N ALA A 405 -53.02 20.43 18.71
CA ALA A 405 -54.31 20.00 19.25
C ALA A 405 -54.88 21.03 20.22
N CYS A 406 -56.21 21.16 20.23
CA CYS A 406 -56.93 21.87 21.28
C CYS A 406 -57.88 20.89 21.95
N THR A 407 -57.75 20.69 23.26
CA THR A 407 -58.52 19.69 23.99
C THR A 407 -59.20 20.28 25.22
N ALA A 408 -60.25 19.61 25.70
CA ALA A 408 -60.79 19.87 27.03
C ALA A 408 -59.70 19.68 28.09
N TYR A 409 -59.61 20.58 29.08
CA TYR A 409 -58.66 20.45 30.19
C TYR A 409 -59.39 20.27 31.53
N PHE A 410 -60.13 21.27 32.03
CA PHE A 410 -60.77 21.17 33.35
C PHE A 410 -61.74 22.33 33.70
N PRO A 411 -62.93 22.04 34.27
CA PRO A 411 -63.91 21.07 33.81
C PRO A 411 -64.56 21.55 32.50
N ALA A 412 -64.06 21.07 31.36
CA ALA A 412 -64.67 21.41 30.07
C ALA A 412 -65.84 20.46 29.75
N ASN A 413 -67.03 21.03 29.54
CA ASN A 413 -68.27 20.28 29.29
C ASN A 413 -68.40 19.73 27.85
N SER A 414 -67.44 20.01 26.98
CA SER A 414 -67.42 19.58 25.57
C SER A 414 -66.00 19.54 25.03
N GLU A 415 -65.72 18.60 24.12
CA GLU A 415 -64.42 18.47 23.46
C GLU A 415 -64.37 19.36 22.20
N PRO A 416 -63.36 20.23 22.05
CA PRO A 416 -63.19 21.01 20.83
C PRO A 416 -62.90 20.12 19.62
N VAL A 417 -63.51 20.44 18.48
CA VAL A 417 -63.28 19.75 17.20
C VAL A 417 -62.71 20.74 16.18
N ARG A 418 -61.57 20.39 15.59
CA ARG A 418 -60.95 21.18 14.52
C ARG A 418 -61.81 21.10 13.26
N ASN A 419 -62.24 22.25 12.74
CA ASN A 419 -63.08 22.34 11.53
C ASN A 419 -62.35 22.92 10.31
N SER A 420 -61.22 23.61 10.52
CA SER A 420 -60.47 24.25 9.45
C SER A 420 -59.00 24.39 9.80
N ILE A 421 -58.16 24.39 8.76
CA ILE A 421 -56.74 24.68 8.86
C ILE A 421 -56.28 25.37 7.58
N VAL A 422 -55.59 26.50 7.73
CA VAL A 422 -55.16 27.33 6.60
C VAL A 422 -53.76 27.85 6.86
N TRP A 423 -52.83 27.51 5.97
CA TRP A 423 -51.50 28.10 5.95
C TRP A 423 -51.46 29.36 5.10
N ASN A 424 -50.65 30.34 5.51
CA ASN A 424 -50.28 31.42 4.61
C ASN A 424 -49.36 30.92 3.47
N ALA A 425 -49.22 31.72 2.42
CA ALA A 425 -48.39 31.38 1.27
C ALA A 425 -46.93 31.07 1.66
N SER A 426 -46.37 31.86 2.59
CA SER A 426 -45.00 31.71 3.09
C SER A 426 -44.77 30.47 3.96
N GLY A 427 -45.82 29.80 4.43
CA GLY A 427 -45.69 28.57 5.23
C GLY A 427 -45.13 28.77 6.64
N ASN A 428 -45.18 29.99 7.16
CA ASN A 428 -44.74 30.34 8.52
C ASN A 428 -45.89 30.81 9.42
N ARG A 429 -47.13 30.74 8.93
CA ARG A 429 -48.33 31.04 9.71
C ARG A 429 -49.42 30.04 9.40
N VAL A 430 -50.02 29.48 10.44
CA VAL A 430 -51.17 28.57 10.34
C VAL A 430 -52.33 29.12 11.16
N THR A 431 -53.52 29.11 10.58
CA THR A 431 -54.78 29.48 11.23
C THR A 431 -55.64 28.22 11.35
N LEU A 432 -55.99 27.85 12.59
CA LEU A 432 -56.81 26.68 12.91
C LEU A 432 -58.16 27.12 13.47
N GLY A 433 -59.25 26.68 12.86
CA GLY A 433 -60.59 26.87 13.42
C GLY A 433 -61.04 25.65 14.24
N TYR A 434 -61.63 25.91 15.39
CA TYR A 434 -62.20 24.91 16.28
C TYR A 434 -63.64 25.30 16.66
N THR A 435 -64.49 24.30 16.85
CA THR A 435 -65.87 24.44 17.34
C THR A 435 -66.09 23.58 18.58
N GLY A 436 -67.17 23.83 19.32
CA GLY A 436 -67.56 22.99 20.46
C GLY A 436 -67.04 23.49 21.80
N PHE A 437 -66.61 24.75 21.88
CA PHE A 437 -66.31 25.42 23.14
C PHE A 437 -67.59 25.84 23.86
N VAL A 438 -67.56 25.76 25.19
CA VAL A 438 -68.66 26.17 26.07
C VAL A 438 -68.14 27.28 26.96
N ALA A 439 -68.83 28.43 26.97
CA ALA A 439 -68.51 29.56 27.84
C ALA A 439 -68.54 29.14 29.31
N SER A 440 -67.65 29.72 30.12
CA SER A 440 -67.69 29.62 31.57
C SER A 440 -68.89 30.40 32.11
N VAL A 441 -69.51 29.91 33.18
CA VAL A 441 -70.57 30.64 33.90
C VAL A 441 -70.10 30.88 35.33
N PRO A 442 -69.35 31.98 35.57
CA PRO A 442 -68.88 32.31 36.92
C PRO A 442 -70.05 32.53 37.88
N PRO A 443 -69.91 32.17 39.18
CA PRO A 443 -68.72 31.62 39.83
C PRO A 443 -68.70 30.08 39.90
N HIS A 444 -69.64 29.39 39.23
CA HIS A 444 -69.91 27.97 39.49
C HIS A 444 -69.37 27.01 38.42
N GLU A 445 -69.12 27.49 37.21
CA GLU A 445 -68.63 26.67 36.09
C GLU A 445 -67.49 27.40 35.37
N GLU A 446 -66.28 26.82 35.40
CA GLU A 446 -65.15 27.28 34.59
C GLU A 446 -64.83 26.24 33.53
N ASN A 447 -64.88 26.61 32.24
CA ASN A 447 -64.49 25.72 31.16
C ASN A 447 -63.08 26.11 30.68
N ILE A 448 -62.08 25.30 31.06
CA ILE A 448 -60.69 25.49 30.62
C ILE A 448 -60.33 24.48 29.53
N TYR A 449 -59.72 24.99 28.47
CA TYR A 449 -59.21 24.26 27.32
C TYR A 449 -57.69 24.40 27.21
N LYS A 450 -57.04 23.42 26.59
CA LYS A 450 -55.59 23.42 26.36
C LYS A 450 -55.32 23.40 24.86
N LEU A 451 -54.71 24.46 24.34
CA LEU A 451 -54.07 24.44 23.03
C LEU A 451 -52.62 24.00 23.22
N ILE A 452 -52.19 22.96 22.52
CA ILE A 452 -50.85 22.39 22.60
C ILE A 452 -50.30 22.15 21.19
N ILE A 453 -49.02 22.45 21.03
CA ILE A 453 -48.17 22.04 19.92
C ILE A 453 -47.19 21.03 20.53
N ARG A 454 -47.32 19.76 20.16
CA ARG A 454 -46.45 18.70 20.65
C ARG A 454 -45.04 18.89 20.07
N GLY A 455 -44.03 18.91 20.92
CA GLY A 455 -42.64 19.00 20.49
C GLY A 455 -42.17 17.70 19.82
N GLY A 456 -41.00 17.75 19.20
CA GLY A 456 -40.34 16.62 18.53
C GLY A 456 -40.22 16.78 17.01
N GLU A 457 -39.66 15.76 16.36
CA GLU A 457 -39.33 15.76 14.92
C GLU A 457 -40.53 16.00 14.00
N GLU A 458 -41.76 15.72 14.45
CA GLU A 458 -42.99 16.04 13.72
C GLU A 458 -43.18 17.55 13.47
N THR A 459 -42.43 18.38 14.21
CA THR A 459 -42.39 19.84 14.03
C THR A 459 -41.15 20.30 13.27
N LYS A 460 -40.55 19.43 12.43
CA LYS A 460 -39.42 19.78 11.58
C LYS A 460 -39.79 20.85 10.55
N ASN A 461 -38.98 21.89 10.47
CA ASN A 461 -39.13 23.00 9.52
C ASN A 461 -38.28 22.76 8.26
N ALA A 462 -38.41 23.63 7.25
CA ALA A 462 -37.65 23.52 6.00
C ALA A 462 -36.12 23.70 6.18
N SER A 463 -35.71 24.29 7.30
CA SER A 463 -34.32 24.47 7.72
C SER A 463 -33.86 23.38 8.69
N GLY A 464 -34.56 22.24 8.80
CA GLY A 464 -34.15 21.07 9.56
C GLY A 464 -34.35 21.10 11.08
N GLY A 465 -34.59 22.27 11.68
CA GLY A 465 -34.85 22.42 13.10
C GLY A 465 -36.28 22.05 13.49
N TYR A 466 -36.53 21.76 14.76
CA TYR A 466 -37.85 21.44 15.29
C TYR A 466 -38.07 22.01 16.70
N ILE A 467 -39.32 22.07 17.15
CA ILE A 467 -39.70 22.51 18.50
C ILE A 467 -39.33 21.38 19.48
N PRO A 468 -38.38 21.58 20.40
CA PRO A 468 -37.88 20.47 21.21
C PRO A 468 -38.86 19.97 22.27
N ASP A 469 -39.65 20.87 22.83
CA ASP A 469 -40.54 20.62 23.97
C ASP A 469 -41.97 21.06 23.65
N ASP A 470 -42.96 20.47 24.33
CA ASP A 470 -44.36 20.84 24.14
C ASP A 470 -44.59 22.32 24.46
N VAL A 471 -45.21 23.03 23.52
CA VAL A 471 -45.63 24.43 23.67
C VAL A 471 -47.12 24.44 23.89
N TYR A 472 -47.61 25.05 24.97
CA TYR A 472 -49.04 25.06 25.26
C TYR A 472 -49.50 26.35 25.95
N ILE A 473 -50.81 26.59 25.85
CA ILE A 473 -51.52 27.63 26.58
C ILE A 473 -52.84 27.04 27.12
N TYR A 474 -53.29 27.57 28.26
CA TYR A 474 -54.62 27.28 28.78
C TYR A 474 -55.55 28.45 28.46
N ILE A 475 -56.78 28.14 28.07
CA ILE A 475 -57.79 29.10 27.64
C ILE A 475 -59.01 28.91 28.53
N LYS A 476 -59.42 29.97 29.22
CA LYS A 476 -60.71 30.03 29.90
C LYS A 476 -61.70 30.64 28.91
N ALA A 477 -62.69 29.86 28.48
CA ALA A 477 -63.74 30.37 27.60
C ALA A 477 -64.70 31.24 28.43
N GLU A 478 -64.91 32.49 28.05
CA GLU A 478 -65.84 33.45 28.69
C GLU A 478 -67.06 33.75 27.83
#